data_AF-A0A1I9G9C3-F1
#
_entry.id   AF-A0A1I9G9C3-F1
#
_cell.length_a   1.000
_cell.length_b   1.000
_cell.length_c   1.000
_cell.angle_alpha   90.00
_cell.angle_beta   90.00
_cell.angle_gamma   90.00
#
_symmetry.space_group_name_H-M   'P 1'
#
loop_
_entity.id
_entity.type
_entity.pdbx_description
1 polymer ?
#
loop_
_entity_poly.entity_id
_entity_poly.type
_entity_poly.pdbx_seq_one_letter_code
_entity_poly.pdbx_strand_id
1 'polypeptide(L)'
;MSGRAGRRGKDDRGLVILMVDQQMGQDVAKQIIKGAPDPLNSQFRLTYNMVLNLLRVEGINPEFMLENSFYQFQNYDALPQLYGNVERKKEELSAYKIDKETEISGYYQMEKQINVLKEAVKEVVTKPKYLVPFLQAGRLLHIVSNGKDFGWAALLDFHKKANPVDPLGLDVMYVLDVLILLSTESAKNLSDITQMGPPNANEKGVVE
;
A
#
# COMPACT_ATOMS: atom_id res chain seq x y z
N MET A 1 -9.92 25.12 -0.98
CA MET A 1 -10.75 25.61 0.14
C MET A 1 -10.13 26.81 0.85
N SER A 2 -8.83 26.79 1.15
CA SER A 2 -8.08 27.90 1.76
C SER A 2 -8.18 29.24 1.04
N GLY A 3 -8.29 29.25 -0.30
CA GLY A 3 -8.44 30.48 -1.11
C GLY A 3 -9.72 31.29 -0.89
N ARG A 4 -10.62 30.87 0.01
CA ARG A 4 -11.80 31.65 0.42
C ARG A 4 -11.53 32.60 1.60
N ALA A 5 -10.40 32.49 2.28
CA ALA A 5 -10.06 33.33 3.42
C ALA A 5 -9.52 34.70 2.97
N GLY A 6 -10.09 35.78 3.53
CA GLY A 6 -9.71 37.17 3.24
C GLY A 6 -10.56 37.79 2.12
N ARG A 7 -11.20 38.93 2.42
CA ARG A 7 -12.05 39.66 1.47
C ARG A 7 -11.31 40.84 0.86
N ARG A 8 -11.31 40.91 -0.46
CA ARG A 8 -10.63 41.98 -1.23
C ARG A 8 -11.12 43.36 -0.79
N GLY A 9 -10.18 44.21 -0.35
CA GLY A 9 -10.44 45.59 0.05
C GLY A 9 -11.11 45.77 1.42
N LYS A 10 -11.31 44.70 2.21
CA LYS A 10 -11.86 44.77 3.57
C LYS A 10 -10.94 44.19 4.63
N ASP A 11 -10.20 43.14 4.29
CA ASP A 11 -9.34 42.43 5.24
C ASP A 11 -7.88 42.53 4.77
N ASP A 12 -6.94 42.81 5.68
CA ASP A 12 -5.50 42.92 5.36
C ASP A 12 -4.85 41.56 5.08
N ARG A 13 -5.38 40.49 5.67
CA ARG A 13 -4.87 39.12 5.54
C ARG A 13 -5.99 38.08 5.72
N GLY A 14 -5.86 36.95 5.03
CA GLY A 14 -6.69 35.77 5.24
C GLY A 14 -6.04 34.81 6.23
N LEU A 15 -6.78 34.37 7.25
CA LEU A 15 -6.30 33.40 8.24
C LEU A 15 -6.97 32.05 7.99
N VAL A 16 -6.17 30.99 7.88
CA VAL A 16 -6.62 29.61 7.66
C VAL A 16 -6.06 28.76 8.79
N ILE A 17 -6.93 28.05 9.52
CA ILE A 17 -6.56 27.14 10.61
C ILE A 17 -6.85 25.71 10.15
N LEU A 18 -5.86 24.83 10.28
CA LEU A 18 -5.99 23.40 10.01
C LEU A 18 -6.04 22.66 11.35
N MET A 19 -7.10 21.88 11.58
CA MET A 19 -7.17 20.96 12.72
C MET A 19 -6.58 19.62 12.30
N VAL A 20 -5.66 19.07 13.11
CA VAL A 20 -4.96 17.82 12.82
C VAL A 20 -5.12 16.89 14.02
N ASP A 21 -5.94 15.84 13.87
CA ASP A 21 -6.22 14.86 14.94
C ASP A 21 -5.22 13.70 14.99
N GLN A 22 -4.55 13.38 13.88
CA GLN A 22 -3.58 12.28 13.79
C GLN A 22 -2.17 12.81 13.51
N GLN A 23 -1.15 12.11 14.01
CA GLN A 23 0.23 12.40 13.66
C GLN A 23 0.42 12.26 12.16
N MET A 24 0.64 13.39 11.49
CA MET A 24 0.87 13.45 10.05
C MET A 24 2.36 13.61 9.78
N GLY A 25 2.89 12.80 8.85
CA GLY A 25 4.27 12.94 8.41
C GLY A 25 4.56 14.31 7.83
N GLN A 26 5.78 14.82 8.02
CA GLN A 26 6.18 16.16 7.59
C GLN A 26 5.99 16.39 6.09
N ASP A 27 6.23 15.36 5.27
CA ASP A 27 6.06 15.43 3.82
C ASP A 27 4.61 15.61 3.41
N VAL A 28 3.69 14.89 4.05
CA VAL A 28 2.24 14.99 3.80
C VAL A 28 1.74 16.38 4.20
N ALA A 29 2.17 16.88 5.37
CA ALA A 29 1.83 18.22 5.82
C ALA A 29 2.29 19.29 4.82
N LYS A 30 3.52 19.16 4.32
CA LYS A 30 4.09 20.06 3.32
C LYS A 30 3.31 20.00 2.01
N GLN A 31 2.93 18.81 1.56
CA GLN A 31 2.15 18.63 0.34
C GLN A 31 0.75 19.24 0.47
N ILE A 32 0.09 19.14 1.62
CA ILE A 32 -1.24 19.74 1.82
C ILE A 32 -1.19 21.27 1.82
N ILE A 33 -0.16 21.86 2.43
CA ILE A 33 -0.07 23.33 2.60
C ILE A 33 0.57 24.01 1.39
N LYS A 34 1.64 23.41 0.84
CA LYS A 34 2.48 24.00 -0.23
C LYS A 34 2.49 23.18 -1.52
N GLY A 35 1.66 22.14 -1.63
CA GLY A 35 1.57 21.32 -2.82
C GLY A 35 1.10 22.12 -4.04
N ALA A 36 1.46 21.62 -5.22
CA ALA A 36 0.89 22.11 -6.46
C ALA A 36 -0.63 21.83 -6.49
N PRO A 37 -1.43 22.65 -7.18
CA PRO A 37 -2.83 22.32 -7.41
C PRO A 37 -2.94 21.00 -8.18
N ASP A 38 -3.99 20.23 -7.88
CA ASP A 38 -4.26 18.99 -8.59
C ASP A 38 -4.52 19.26 -10.08
N PRO A 39 -3.91 18.49 -11.00
CA PRO A 39 -4.19 18.62 -12.41
C PRO A 39 -5.64 18.24 -12.71
N LEU A 40 -6.25 18.91 -13.69
CA LEU A 40 -7.59 18.56 -14.15
C LEU A 40 -7.53 17.27 -14.95
N ASN A 41 -7.72 16.12 -14.30
CA ASN A 41 -7.75 14.82 -14.95
C ASN A 41 -9.18 14.45 -15.36
N SER A 42 -9.35 13.97 -16.59
CA SER A 42 -10.64 13.54 -17.10
C SER A 42 -11.15 12.30 -16.35
N GLN A 43 -12.41 12.34 -15.90
CA GLN A 43 -13.12 11.19 -15.35
C GLN A 43 -14.14 10.60 -16.34
N PHE A 44 -13.92 10.81 -17.64
CA PHE A 44 -14.80 10.30 -18.68
C PHE A 44 -14.94 8.78 -18.57
N ARG A 45 -16.19 8.31 -18.49
CA ARG A 45 -16.53 6.88 -18.43
C ARG A 45 -17.79 6.61 -19.23
N LEU A 46 -17.86 5.43 -19.82
CA LEU A 46 -19.05 4.98 -20.54
C LEU A 46 -20.18 4.67 -19.55
N THR A 47 -21.37 5.18 -19.84
CA THR A 47 -22.60 4.89 -19.08
C THR A 47 -23.65 4.34 -20.04
N TYR A 48 -24.50 3.42 -19.57
CA TYR A 48 -25.53 2.82 -20.42
C TYR A 48 -26.42 3.88 -21.10
N ASN A 49 -26.83 4.90 -20.36
CA ASN A 49 -27.66 5.98 -20.90
C ASN A 49 -26.97 6.73 -22.05
N MET A 50 -25.67 7.03 -21.89
CA MET A 50 -24.89 7.70 -22.93
C MET A 50 -24.77 6.83 -24.19
N VAL A 51 -24.43 5.54 -24.05
CA VAL A 51 -24.31 4.63 -25.19
C VAL A 51 -25.64 4.46 -25.92
N LEU A 52 -26.74 4.26 -25.18
CA LEU A 52 -28.07 4.13 -25.76
C LEU A 52 -28.50 5.41 -26.50
N ASN A 53 -28.19 6.59 -25.95
CA ASN A 53 -28.47 7.86 -26.63
C ASN A 53 -27.64 8.06 -27.89
N LEU A 54 -26.35 7.69 -27.86
CA LEU A 54 -25.47 7.79 -29.02
C LEU A 54 -25.92 6.86 -30.14
N LEU A 55 -26.25 5.60 -29.81
CA LEU A 55 -26.79 4.64 -30.79
C LEU A 55 -28.14 5.05 -31.38
N ARG A 56 -28.92 5.86 -30.67
CA ARG A 56 -30.23 6.35 -31.14
C ARG A 56 -30.10 7.49 -32.15
N VAL A 57 -29.04 8.30 -32.06
CA VAL A 57 -28.87 9.47 -32.92
C VAL A 57 -28.15 9.05 -34.20
N GLU A 58 -28.86 9.08 -35.33
CA GLU A 58 -28.26 8.79 -36.63
C GLU A 58 -27.12 9.77 -36.93
N GLY A 59 -25.94 9.23 -37.28
CA GLY A 59 -24.75 10.01 -37.64
C GLY A 59 -23.73 10.25 -36.53
N ILE A 60 -23.96 9.79 -35.29
CA ILE A 60 -22.97 9.87 -34.20
C ILE A 60 -22.62 8.48 -33.68
N ASN A 61 -21.38 8.05 -33.92
CA ASN A 61 -20.87 6.78 -33.40
C ASN A 61 -20.27 6.98 -32.00
N PRO A 62 -20.51 6.08 -31.04
CA PRO A 62 -19.90 6.16 -29.72
C PRO A 62 -18.37 6.14 -29.75
N GLU A 63 -17.78 5.47 -30.75
CA GLU A 63 -16.33 5.45 -31.00
C GLU A 63 -15.79 6.85 -31.29
N PHE A 64 -16.52 7.65 -32.08
CA PHE A 64 -16.12 9.02 -32.41
C PHE A 64 -16.10 9.92 -31.16
N MET A 65 -17.02 9.71 -30.22
CA MET A 65 -17.02 10.44 -28.95
C MET A 65 -15.85 10.03 -28.06
N LEU A 66 -15.47 8.74 -28.08
CA LEU A 66 -14.34 8.22 -27.30
C LEU A 66 -13.02 8.83 -27.79
N GLU A 67 -12.80 8.86 -29.10
CA GLU A 67 -11.59 9.40 -29.71
C GLU A 67 -11.40 10.90 -29.42
N ASN A 68 -12.49 11.67 -29.43
CA ASN A 68 -12.48 13.11 -29.16
C ASN A 68 -12.70 13.47 -27.68
N SER A 69 -12.65 12.48 -26.77
CA SER A 69 -12.82 12.74 -25.35
C SER A 69 -11.57 13.39 -24.75
N PHE A 70 -11.76 14.25 -23.72
CA PHE A 70 -10.64 14.85 -23.00
C PHE A 70 -9.74 13.79 -22.33
N TYR A 71 -10.30 12.63 -21.97
CA TYR A 71 -9.52 11.51 -21.46
C TYR A 71 -8.53 10.99 -22.51
N GLN A 72 -9.00 10.80 -23.75
CA GLN A 72 -8.15 10.34 -24.84
C GLN A 72 -7.10 11.38 -25.22
N PHE A 73 -7.46 12.67 -25.22
CA PHE A 73 -6.51 13.77 -25.40
C PHE A 73 -5.36 13.72 -24.38
N GLN A 74 -5.67 13.57 -23.09
CA GLN A 74 -4.64 13.48 -22.04
C GLN A 74 -3.73 12.27 -22.21
N ASN A 75 -4.27 11.13 -22.63
CA ASN A 75 -3.46 9.94 -22.91
C ASN A 75 -2.49 10.20 -24.07
N TYR A 76 -2.94 10.79 -25.16
CA TYR A 76 -2.08 11.11 -26.30
C TYR A 76 -1.01 12.14 -25.96
N ASP A 77 -1.35 13.18 -25.16
CA ASP A 77 -0.39 14.19 -24.70
C ASP A 77 0.68 13.60 -23.77
N ALA A 78 0.33 12.56 -22.99
CA ALA A 78 1.28 11.85 -22.13
C ALA A 78 2.22 10.90 -22.89
N LEU A 79 1.87 10.45 -24.11
CA LEU A 79 2.66 9.46 -24.86
C LEU A 79 4.10 9.89 -25.15
N PRO A 80 4.39 11.11 -25.66
CA PRO A 80 5.77 11.53 -25.91
C PRO A 80 6.65 11.48 -24.66
N GLN A 81 6.12 11.88 -23.51
CA GLN A 81 6.85 11.82 -22.24
C GLN A 81 7.12 10.37 -21.81
N LEU A 82 6.15 9.47 -22.00
CA LEU A 82 6.33 8.05 -21.73
C LEU A 82 7.38 7.41 -22.65
N TYR A 83 7.36 7.72 -23.95
CA TYR A 83 8.37 7.25 -24.89
C TYR A 83 9.78 7.74 -24.50
N GLY A 84 9.93 9.03 -24.17
CA GLY A 84 11.21 9.57 -23.70
C GLY A 84 11.68 8.93 -22.39
N ASN A 85 10.77 8.60 -21.47
CA ASN A 85 11.11 7.86 -20.25
C ASN A 85 11.58 6.43 -20.54
N VAL A 86 10.97 5.74 -21.50
CA VAL A 86 11.37 4.39 -21.94
C VAL A 86 12.76 4.45 -22.58
N GLU A 87 13.03 5.43 -23.45
CA GLU A 87 14.34 5.61 -24.07
C GLU A 87 15.41 5.88 -23.01
N ARG A 88 15.17 6.84 -22.11
CA ARG A 88 16.09 7.11 -20.99
C ARG A 88 16.36 5.88 -20.13
N LYS A 89 15.33 5.10 -19.78
CA LYS A 89 15.51 3.87 -19.00
C LYS A 89 16.25 2.78 -19.77
N LYS A 90 16.08 2.71 -21.09
CA LYS A 90 16.87 1.81 -21.96
C LYS A 90 18.34 2.23 -22.04
N GLU A 91 18.62 3.53 -22.09
CA GLU A 91 19.99 4.06 -22.03
C GLU A 91 20.64 3.80 -20.67
N GLU A 92 19.91 4.03 -19.58
CA GLU A 92 20.37 3.66 -18.24
C GLU A 92 20.68 2.16 -18.17
N LEU A 93 19.81 1.30 -18.72
CA LEU A 93 20.02 -0.15 -18.77
C LEU A 93 21.25 -0.54 -19.60
N SER A 94 21.44 0.07 -20.77
CA SER A 94 22.58 -0.23 -21.64
C SER A 94 23.92 0.28 -21.10
N ALA A 95 23.88 1.29 -20.22
CA ALA A 95 25.07 1.76 -19.51
C ALA A 95 25.56 0.77 -18.45
N TYR A 96 24.67 -0.05 -17.87
CA TYR A 96 25.09 -1.11 -16.95
C TYR A 96 25.78 -2.24 -17.72
N LYS A 97 27.08 -2.43 -17.47
CA LYS A 97 27.82 -3.62 -17.89
C LYS A 97 27.99 -4.54 -16.70
N ILE A 98 27.33 -5.69 -16.74
CA ILE A 98 27.43 -6.73 -15.71
C ILE A 98 28.26 -7.88 -16.29
N ASP A 99 29.34 -8.24 -15.59
CA ASP A 99 30.16 -9.38 -15.97
C ASP A 99 29.35 -10.68 -15.81
N LYS A 100 29.40 -11.56 -16.82
CA LYS A 100 28.73 -12.87 -16.81
C LYS A 100 27.23 -12.80 -16.48
N GLU A 101 26.52 -11.88 -17.13
CA GLU A 101 25.09 -11.64 -16.92
C GLU A 101 24.23 -12.91 -17.00
N THR A 102 24.55 -13.86 -17.89
CA THR A 102 23.81 -15.12 -18.04
C THR A 102 23.88 -16.01 -16.79
N GLU A 103 25.06 -16.13 -16.18
CA GLU A 103 25.27 -16.92 -14.96
C GLU A 103 24.57 -16.25 -13.76
N ILE A 104 24.73 -14.93 -13.62
CA ILE A 104 24.12 -14.15 -12.54
C ILE A 104 22.59 -14.15 -12.65
N SER A 105 22.05 -14.01 -13.87
CA SER A 105 20.60 -14.08 -14.10
C SER A 105 20.05 -15.45 -13.70
N GLY A 106 20.74 -16.53 -14.05
CA GLY A 106 20.37 -17.89 -13.59
C GLY A 106 20.39 -18.00 -12.07
N TYR A 107 21.45 -17.52 -11.41
CA TYR A 107 21.54 -17.52 -9.95
C TYR A 107 20.41 -16.72 -9.29
N TYR A 108 20.16 -15.50 -9.77
CA TYR A 108 19.11 -14.63 -9.24
C TYR A 108 17.70 -15.23 -9.44
N GLN A 109 17.44 -15.87 -10.58
CA GLN A 109 16.19 -16.58 -10.81
C GLN A 109 16.00 -17.73 -9.82
N MET A 110 17.06 -18.50 -9.54
CA MET A 110 17.02 -19.57 -8.53
C MET A 110 16.77 -19.00 -7.14
N GLU A 111 17.45 -17.92 -6.75
CA GLU A 111 17.22 -17.25 -5.46
C GLU A 111 15.78 -16.75 -5.32
N LYS A 112 15.24 -16.14 -6.38
CA LYS A 112 13.84 -15.70 -6.43
C LYS A 112 12.87 -16.87 -6.30
N GLN A 113 13.13 -17.98 -6.99
CA GLN A 113 12.32 -19.20 -6.88
C GLN A 113 12.38 -19.79 -5.46
N ILE A 114 13.56 -19.80 -4.83
CA ILE A 114 13.72 -20.24 -3.44
C ILE A 114 12.85 -19.38 -2.51
N ASN A 115 12.82 -18.06 -2.70
CA ASN A 115 11.99 -17.17 -1.88
C ASN A 115 10.50 -17.42 -2.08
N VAL A 116 10.04 -17.58 -3.32
CA VAL A 116 8.64 -17.94 -3.63
C VAL A 116 8.25 -19.28 -2.99
N LEU A 117 9.12 -20.29 -3.10
CA LEU A 117 8.88 -21.60 -2.49
C LEU A 117 8.89 -21.55 -0.96
N LYS A 118 9.78 -20.75 -0.36
CA LYS A 118 9.78 -20.51 1.10
C LYS A 118 8.46 -19.88 1.56
N GLU A 119 7.94 -18.91 0.83
CA GLU A 119 6.64 -18.30 1.12
C GLU A 119 5.49 -19.31 0.99
N ALA A 120 5.50 -20.12 -0.07
CA ALA A 120 4.50 -21.17 -0.26
C ALA A 120 4.54 -22.23 0.87
N VAL A 121 5.74 -22.63 1.30
CA VAL A 121 5.92 -23.53 2.45
C VAL A 121 5.39 -22.88 3.73
N LYS A 122 5.74 -21.61 3.97
CA LYS A 122 5.26 -20.85 5.12
C LYS A 122 3.73 -20.80 5.13
N GLU A 123 3.09 -20.49 4.00
CA GLU A 123 1.64 -20.47 3.87
C GLU A 123 1.01 -21.81 4.27
N VAL A 124 1.52 -22.92 3.76
CA VAL A 124 1.03 -24.26 4.09
C VAL A 124 1.19 -24.58 5.57
N VAL A 125 2.36 -24.30 6.16
CA VAL A 125 2.64 -24.55 7.59
C VAL A 125 1.75 -23.70 8.49
N THR A 126 1.46 -22.46 8.10
CA THR A 126 0.61 -21.54 8.87
C THR A 126 -0.89 -21.87 8.80
N LYS A 127 -1.32 -22.82 7.96
CA LYS A 127 -2.74 -23.22 7.91
C LYS A 127 -3.19 -23.77 9.27
N PRO A 128 -4.39 -23.40 9.76
CA PRO A 128 -4.86 -23.83 11.08
C PRO A 128 -4.87 -25.35 11.27
N LYS A 129 -5.13 -26.13 10.21
CA LYS A 129 -5.08 -27.60 10.23
C LYS A 129 -3.74 -28.17 10.74
N TYR A 130 -2.64 -27.51 10.42
CA TYR A 130 -1.29 -27.96 10.80
C TYR A 130 -0.75 -27.21 12.02
N LEU A 131 -1.09 -25.93 12.17
CA LEU A 131 -0.55 -25.10 13.24
C LEU A 131 -1.23 -25.34 14.60
N VAL A 132 -2.56 -25.51 14.63
CA VAL A 132 -3.35 -25.56 15.88
C VAL A 132 -2.90 -26.66 16.87
N PRO A 133 -2.56 -27.90 16.45
CA PRO A 133 -2.07 -28.93 17.37
C PRO A 133 -0.78 -28.56 18.10
N PHE A 134 -0.02 -27.61 17.55
CA PHE A 134 1.25 -27.14 18.08
C PHE A 134 1.11 -25.85 18.90
N LEU A 135 -0.07 -25.25 19.00
CA LEU A 135 -0.28 -24.05 19.82
C LEU A 135 -0.48 -24.46 21.29
N GLN A 136 0.64 -24.60 22.00
CA GLN A 136 0.67 -24.84 23.45
C GLN A 136 1.22 -23.62 24.17
N ALA A 137 0.63 -23.28 25.32
CA ALA A 137 1.14 -22.20 26.16
C ALA A 137 2.63 -22.41 26.49
N GLY A 138 3.42 -21.35 26.37
CA GLY A 138 4.87 -21.36 26.55
C GLY A 138 5.68 -21.74 25.30
N ARG A 139 5.05 -22.05 24.17
CA ARG A 139 5.78 -22.33 22.93
C ARG A 139 6.36 -21.06 22.31
N LEU A 140 7.60 -21.15 21.84
CA LEU A 140 8.25 -20.09 21.07
C LEU A 140 7.78 -20.08 19.61
N LEU A 141 7.36 -18.92 19.14
CA LEU A 141 6.93 -18.63 17.79
C LEU A 141 7.80 -17.51 17.21
N HIS A 142 8.13 -17.59 15.92
CA HIS A 142 8.80 -16.52 15.20
C HIS A 142 7.75 -15.67 14.48
N ILE A 143 7.62 -14.40 14.87
CA ILE A 143 6.56 -13.52 14.36
C ILE A 143 7.14 -12.54 13.35
N VAL A 144 6.63 -12.61 12.13
CA VAL A 144 6.94 -11.66 11.06
C VAL A 144 5.63 -11.12 10.52
N SER A 145 5.45 -9.80 10.61
CA SER A 145 4.24 -9.10 10.15
C SER A 145 4.60 -7.90 9.29
N ASN A 146 3.93 -7.74 8.15
CA ASN A 146 4.10 -6.62 7.21
C ASN A 146 5.57 -6.32 6.83
N GLY A 147 6.38 -7.38 6.66
CA GLY A 147 7.81 -7.26 6.32
C GLY A 147 8.72 -6.87 7.48
N LYS A 148 8.19 -6.69 8.69
CA LYS A 148 8.97 -6.48 9.93
C LYS A 148 9.09 -7.79 10.69
N ASP A 149 10.31 -8.13 11.07
CA ASP A 149 10.62 -9.27 11.92
C ASP A 149 10.58 -8.83 13.39
N PHE A 150 9.65 -9.39 14.17
CA PHE A 150 9.51 -9.14 15.61
C PHE A 150 10.33 -10.14 16.44
N GLY A 151 11.02 -11.07 15.79
CA GLY A 151 11.85 -12.08 16.42
C GLY A 151 11.03 -13.19 17.08
N TRP A 152 11.59 -13.75 18.14
CA TRP A 152 10.98 -14.84 18.89
C TRP A 152 10.04 -14.32 19.97
N ALA A 153 8.89 -14.97 20.08
CA ALA A 153 7.77 -14.60 20.93
C ALA A 153 7.23 -15.83 21.65
N ALA A 154 6.73 -15.67 22.88
CA ALA A 154 6.18 -16.78 23.65
C ALA A 154 4.65 -16.78 23.58
N LEU A 155 4.04 -17.88 23.15
CA LEU A 155 2.59 -18.03 23.11
C LEU A 155 2.04 -18.11 24.53
N LEU A 156 1.08 -17.23 24.87
CA LEU A 156 0.36 -17.26 26.14
C LEU A 156 -0.90 -18.12 26.00
N ASP A 157 -1.77 -17.74 25.07
CA ASP A 157 -3.05 -18.43 24.81
C ASP A 157 -3.49 -18.24 23.34
N PHE A 158 -4.50 -18.99 22.90
CA PHE A 158 -5.14 -18.74 21.61
C PHE A 158 -6.65 -18.91 21.69
N HIS A 159 -7.37 -18.05 20.98
CA HIS A 159 -8.83 -18.07 20.95
C HIS A 159 -9.38 -18.07 19.51
N LYS A 160 -10.47 -18.81 19.33
CA LYS A 160 -11.15 -18.97 18.05
C LYS A 160 -12.30 -17.95 17.96
N LYS A 161 -12.24 -17.03 17.00
CA LYS A 161 -13.25 -15.97 16.76
C LYS A 161 -13.86 -16.13 15.37
N ALA A 162 -15.16 -15.86 15.24
CA ALA A 162 -15.79 -15.76 13.93
C ALA A 162 -15.19 -14.59 13.14
N ASN A 163 -15.02 -14.75 11.82
CA ASN A 163 -14.46 -13.71 10.99
C ASN A 163 -15.43 -12.50 10.94
N PRO A 164 -15.02 -11.29 11.37
CA PRO A 164 -15.90 -10.11 11.36
C PRO A 164 -16.22 -9.62 9.95
N VAL A 165 -15.42 -10.01 8.94
CA VAL A 165 -15.60 -9.60 7.53
C VAL A 165 -16.64 -10.46 6.81
N ASP A 166 -16.80 -11.73 7.21
CA ASP A 166 -17.84 -12.62 6.69
C ASP A 166 -18.46 -13.46 7.83
N PRO A 167 -19.47 -12.92 8.54
CA PRO A 167 -20.10 -13.60 9.68
C PRO A 167 -20.87 -14.87 9.31
N LEU A 168 -21.18 -15.06 8.02
CA LEU A 168 -21.91 -16.22 7.49
C LEU A 168 -20.97 -17.28 6.89
N GLY A 169 -19.69 -16.95 6.73
CA GLY A 169 -18.65 -17.86 6.27
C GLY A 169 -18.32 -18.93 7.31
N LEU A 170 -17.90 -20.10 6.84
CA LEU A 170 -17.35 -21.18 7.67
C LEU A 170 -15.92 -20.91 8.15
N ASP A 171 -15.33 -19.78 7.73
CA ASP A 171 -13.94 -19.47 7.99
C ASP A 171 -13.77 -18.86 9.37
N VAL A 172 -12.85 -19.43 10.15
CA VAL A 172 -12.69 -19.06 11.56
C VAL A 172 -11.33 -18.47 11.81
N MET A 173 -11.33 -17.28 12.41
CA MET A 173 -10.13 -16.55 12.76
C MET A 173 -9.54 -17.15 14.04
N TYR A 174 -8.24 -17.41 14.01
CA TYR A 174 -7.47 -17.78 15.19
C TYR A 174 -6.70 -16.55 15.64
N VAL A 175 -6.98 -16.09 16.86
CA VAL A 175 -6.24 -14.99 17.48
C VAL A 175 -5.30 -15.59 18.51
N LEU A 176 -4.02 -15.23 18.39
CA LEU A 176 -2.95 -15.69 19.27
C LEU A 176 -2.61 -14.55 20.23
N ASP A 177 -2.66 -14.84 21.52
CA ASP A 177 -2.16 -13.94 22.55
C ASP A 177 -0.70 -14.32 22.78
N VAL A 178 0.22 -13.46 22.34
CA VAL A 178 1.66 -13.75 22.32
C VAL A 178 2.41 -12.63 22.99
N LEU A 179 3.37 -13.01 23.83
CA LEU A 179 4.30 -12.10 24.48
C LEU A 179 5.46 -11.80 23.53
N ILE A 180 5.58 -10.53 23.14
CA ILE A 180 6.55 -10.05 22.15
C ILE A 180 7.44 -8.95 22.74
N LEU A 181 8.66 -8.83 22.21
CA LEU A 181 9.56 -7.74 22.56
C LEU A 181 9.28 -6.56 21.61
N LEU A 182 8.77 -5.46 22.15
CA LEU A 182 8.43 -4.26 21.38
C LEU A 182 9.39 -3.10 21.69
N SER A 183 9.52 -2.17 20.75
CA SER A 183 10.16 -0.87 21.02
C SER A 183 9.35 -0.06 22.05
N THR A 184 10.04 0.74 22.86
CA THR A 184 9.43 1.66 23.84
C THR A 184 8.45 2.68 23.23
N GLU A 185 8.56 2.96 21.93
CA GLU A 185 7.61 3.81 21.18
C GLU A 185 6.35 3.04 20.79
N SER A 186 6.49 1.75 20.43
CA SER A 186 5.37 0.87 20.07
C SER A 186 4.52 0.48 21.29
N ALA A 187 5.12 0.33 22.47
CA ALA A 187 4.39 0.07 23.72
C ALA A 187 3.45 1.22 24.13
N LYS A 188 3.72 2.46 23.67
CA LYS A 188 2.87 3.63 23.98
C LYS A 188 1.64 3.76 23.08
N ASN A 189 1.68 3.15 21.89
CA ASN A 189 0.63 3.25 20.87
C ASN A 189 0.15 1.85 20.45
N LEU A 190 -0.48 1.11 21.38
CA LEU A 190 -0.99 -0.24 21.17
C LEU A 190 -2.16 -0.34 20.16
N SER A 191 -2.79 0.78 19.80
CA SER A 191 -3.96 0.82 18.91
C SER A 191 -3.62 0.75 17.41
N ASP A 192 -2.42 1.16 16.99
CA ASP A 192 -2.01 1.19 15.57
C ASP A 192 -0.98 0.09 15.26
N ILE A 193 -1.48 -1.08 14.84
CA ILE A 193 -0.68 -2.27 14.47
C ILE A 193 0.35 -1.95 13.36
N THR A 194 0.07 -0.96 12.51
CA THR A 194 0.95 -0.54 11.39
C THR A 194 2.21 0.21 11.86
N GLN A 195 2.15 0.87 13.02
CA GLN A 195 3.28 1.61 13.60
C GLN A 195 4.15 0.77 14.54
N MET A 196 3.70 -0.44 14.90
CA MET A 196 4.49 -1.35 15.72
C MET A 196 5.78 -1.74 15.00
N GLY A 197 6.89 -1.69 15.71
CA GLY A 197 8.22 -2.05 15.22
C GLY A 197 9.01 -2.84 16.25
N PRO A 198 9.94 -3.70 15.78
CA PRO A 198 10.87 -4.36 16.69
C PRO A 198 11.77 -3.32 17.38
N PRO A 199 12.27 -3.63 18.59
CA PRO A 199 13.24 -2.77 19.26
C PRO A 199 14.53 -2.67 18.44
N ASN A 200 15.11 -1.46 18.41
CA ASN A 200 16.41 -1.24 17.78
C ASN A 200 17.51 -2.01 18.55
N ALA A 201 18.61 -2.36 17.88
CA ALA A 201 19.69 -3.19 18.42
C ALA A 201 20.34 -2.67 19.73
N ASN A 202 20.10 -1.41 20.12
CA ASN A 202 20.63 -0.76 21.33
C ASN A 202 19.56 -0.41 22.38
N GLU A 203 18.29 -0.77 22.19
CA GLU A 203 17.21 -0.49 23.14
C GLU A 203 16.83 -1.72 23.96
N LYS A 204 16.65 -1.53 25.28
CA LYS A 204 15.99 -2.54 26.13
C LYS A 204 14.51 -2.55 25.75
N GLY A 205 14.12 -3.51 24.92
CA GLY A 205 12.72 -3.68 24.52
C GLY A 205 11.81 -3.93 25.72
N VAL A 206 10.56 -3.47 25.61
CA VAL A 206 9.52 -3.72 26.60
C VAL A 206 8.83 -5.03 26.23
N VAL A 207 8.65 -5.89 27.21
CA VAL A 207 7.89 -7.14 27.06
C VAL A 207 6.44 -6.84 27.41
N GLU A 208 5.56 -6.97 26.42
CA GLU A 208 4.09 -6.93 26.60
C GLU A 208 3.43 -8.13 25.93
#